data_AF-A0AAJ5VKP3-F1
#
_entry.id   AF-A0AAJ5VKP3-F1
#
_cell.length_a   1.000
_cell.length_b   1.000
_cell.length_c   1.000
_cell.angle_alpha   90.00
_cell.angle_beta   90.00
_cell.angle_gamma   90.00
#
_symmetry.space_group_name_H-M   'P 1'
#
loop_
_entity.id
_entity.type
_entity.pdbx_description
1 polymer ?
#
loop_
_entity_poly.entity_id
_entity_poly.type
_entity_poly.pdbx_seq_one_letter_code
_entity_poly.pdbx_strand_id
1 'polypeptide(L)'
;MSAEAAAVTLRLNHPVPIPVGHRVEIVEYADTRPEKKRQRHRFDGAEPFRHPVVTDLDTGIRWMNHVHASPFDNGGNSFTANKYPLVPRTSGLEIERTWRGRVTACTLVFVEGLSTQHTTLVVAPE
;
A
#
# COMPACT_ATOMS: atom_id res chain seq x y z
N MET A 1 -26.40 19.09 0.36
CA MET A 1 -26.25 17.61 0.31
C MET A 1 -24.88 17.35 -0.29
N SER A 2 -23.90 16.95 0.51
CA SER A 2 -22.56 16.62 0.00
C SER A 2 -22.69 15.34 -0.83
N ALA A 3 -22.09 15.30 -2.02
CA ALA A 3 -21.98 14.06 -2.76
C ALA A 3 -21.17 13.09 -1.90
N GLU A 4 -21.79 12.02 -1.44
CA GLU A 4 -21.09 10.96 -0.71
C GLU A 4 -20.01 10.41 -1.66
N ALA A 5 -18.74 10.69 -1.35
CA ALA A 5 -17.66 10.22 -2.18
C ALA A 5 -17.72 8.69 -2.23
N ALA A 6 -17.79 8.13 -3.43
CA ALA A 6 -17.91 6.69 -3.60
C ALA A 6 -16.75 5.97 -2.89
N ALA A 7 -17.08 4.91 -2.15
CA ALA A 7 -16.07 4.11 -1.45
C ALA A 7 -15.04 3.56 -2.44
N VAL A 8 -13.76 3.60 -2.04
CA VAL A 8 -12.62 3.16 -2.83
C VAL A 8 -12.21 1.77 -2.37
N THR A 9 -11.99 0.85 -3.33
CA THR A 9 -11.47 -0.49 -3.04
C THR A 9 -9.97 -0.55 -3.32
N LEU A 10 -9.18 -0.83 -2.30
CA LEU A 10 -7.74 -1.03 -2.38
C LEU A 10 -7.42 -2.54 -2.36
N ARG A 11 -6.60 -2.99 -3.33
CA ARG A 11 -6.12 -4.37 -3.42
C ARG A 11 -4.65 -4.40 -3.04
N LEU A 12 -4.33 -4.99 -1.90
CA LEU A 12 -3.00 -5.00 -1.31
C LEU A 12 -2.45 -6.42 -1.33
N ASN A 13 -1.21 -6.58 -1.80
CA ASN A 13 -0.55 -7.88 -1.93
C ASN A 13 0.15 -8.36 -0.65
N HIS A 14 -0.22 -7.78 0.50
CA HIS A 14 0.33 -8.07 1.82
C HIS A 14 -0.79 -7.96 2.88
N PRO A 15 -0.63 -8.59 4.06
CA PRO A 15 -1.65 -8.52 5.11
C PRO A 15 -1.72 -7.12 5.70
N VAL A 16 -2.91 -6.54 5.71
CA VAL A 16 -3.24 -5.21 6.26
C VAL A 16 -4.54 -5.33 7.07
N PRO A 17 -4.53 -6.01 8.23
CA PRO A 17 -5.70 -6.27 9.05
C PRO A 17 -6.17 -5.02 9.82
N ILE A 18 -6.76 -4.05 9.12
CA ILE A 18 -7.30 -2.83 9.72
C ILE A 18 -8.78 -3.05 10.08
N PRO A 19 -9.20 -2.83 11.35
CA PRO A 19 -10.60 -3.00 11.73
C PRO A 19 -11.56 -2.05 11.02
N VAL A 20 -12.80 -2.50 10.81
CA VAL A 20 -13.88 -1.65 10.29
C VAL A 20 -14.15 -0.50 11.28
N GLY A 21 -14.38 0.69 10.74
CA GLY A 21 -14.59 1.93 11.48
C GLY A 21 -13.32 2.75 11.71
N HIS A 22 -12.13 2.13 11.58
CA HIS A 22 -10.87 2.83 11.78
C HIS A 22 -10.64 3.89 10.71
N ARG A 23 -10.01 5.00 11.13
CA ARG A 23 -9.55 6.05 10.23
C ARG A 23 -8.22 5.68 9.60
N VAL A 24 -8.10 5.89 8.31
CA VAL A 24 -6.87 5.60 7.55
C VAL A 24 -6.42 6.79 6.74
N GLU A 25 -5.10 6.92 6.57
CA GLU A 25 -4.47 7.76 5.57
C GLU A 25 -3.84 6.88 4.50
N ILE A 26 -4.19 7.15 3.24
CA ILE A 26 -3.70 6.44 2.06
C ILE A 26 -2.77 7.37 1.31
N VAL A 27 -1.56 6.88 1.01
CA VAL A 27 -0.59 7.56 0.16
C VAL A 27 -0.37 6.73 -1.10
N GLU A 28 -0.67 7.33 -2.25
CA GLU A 28 -0.50 6.75 -3.58
C GLU A 28 0.65 7.46 -4.29
N TYR A 29 1.47 6.69 -5.01
CA TYR A 29 2.66 7.20 -5.69
C TYR A 29 2.44 7.28 -7.19
N ALA A 30 3.07 8.26 -7.84
CA ALA A 30 2.99 8.47 -9.27
C ALA A 30 3.83 7.44 -10.04
N ASP A 31 3.37 7.00 -11.22
CA ASP A 31 4.21 6.23 -12.15
C ASP A 31 5.23 7.17 -12.80
N THR A 32 6.40 7.32 -12.21
CA THR A 32 7.47 8.21 -12.72
C THR A 32 8.33 7.60 -13.83
N ARG A 33 7.98 6.40 -14.33
CA ARG A 33 8.79 5.71 -15.34
C ARG A 33 8.69 6.43 -16.68
N PRO A 34 9.74 6.33 -17.52
CA PRO A 34 9.67 6.81 -18.91
C PRO A 34 8.51 6.19 -19.67
N GLU A 35 7.85 6.95 -20.53
CA GLU A 35 6.66 6.53 -21.29
C GLU A 35 6.83 5.19 -22.03
N LYS A 36 8.01 4.99 -22.66
CA LYS A 36 8.35 3.72 -23.34
C LYS A 36 8.36 2.50 -22.42
N LYS A 37 8.62 2.69 -21.12
CA LYS A 37 8.52 1.63 -20.09
C LYS A 37 7.09 1.45 -19.60
N ARG A 38 6.28 2.52 -19.50
CA ARG A 38 4.86 2.43 -19.13
C ARG A 38 4.06 1.57 -20.11
N GLN A 39 4.36 1.68 -21.41
CA GLN A 39 3.71 0.89 -22.48
C GLN A 39 4.14 -0.58 -22.51
N ARG A 40 5.30 -0.93 -21.91
CA ARG A 40 5.74 -2.32 -21.80
C ARG A 40 5.06 -2.94 -20.58
N HIS A 41 3.99 -3.70 -20.81
CA HIS A 41 3.26 -4.49 -19.80
C HIS A 41 4.08 -5.67 -19.23
N ARG A 42 5.33 -5.44 -18.78
CA ARG A 42 6.03 -6.44 -17.98
C ARG A 42 5.70 -6.24 -16.51
N PHE A 43 5.30 -7.35 -15.89
CA PHE A 43 5.12 -7.50 -14.47
C PHE A 43 6.44 -7.18 -13.76
N ASP A 44 6.55 -5.98 -13.19
CA ASP A 44 7.51 -5.75 -12.11
C ASP A 44 6.71 -5.42 -10.86
N GLY A 45 6.73 -6.35 -9.90
CA GLY A 45 6.17 -6.18 -8.56
C GLY A 45 6.97 -5.18 -7.72
N ALA A 46 8.12 -4.72 -8.23
CA ALA A 46 9.04 -3.77 -7.59
C ALA A 46 8.62 -2.29 -7.76
N GLU A 47 7.52 -2.02 -8.46
CA GLU A 47 7.14 -0.66 -8.82
C GLU A 47 6.33 0.04 -7.71
N PRO A 48 6.83 1.15 -7.12
CA PRO A 48 6.20 1.81 -5.96
C PRO A 48 4.76 2.27 -6.21
N PHE A 49 4.44 2.80 -7.39
CA PHE A 49 3.11 3.30 -7.75
C PHE A 49 2.02 2.22 -7.75
N ARG A 50 2.39 0.94 -7.70
CA ARG A 50 1.42 -0.18 -7.64
C ARG A 50 0.98 -0.50 -6.21
N HIS A 51 1.68 0.02 -5.21
CA HIS A 51 1.45 -0.29 -3.80
C HIS A 51 1.15 1.01 -3.05
N PRO A 52 -0.07 1.26 -2.59
CA PRO A 52 -0.30 2.38 -1.68
C PRO A 52 0.35 2.09 -0.31
N VAL A 53 0.68 3.15 0.42
CA VAL A 53 0.98 3.07 1.86
C VAL A 53 -0.31 3.36 2.62
N VAL A 54 -0.64 2.51 3.57
CA VAL A 54 -1.86 2.63 4.38
C VAL A 54 -1.44 2.84 5.83
N THR A 55 -1.78 3.98 6.41
CA THR A 55 -1.57 4.25 7.84
C THR A 55 -2.91 4.18 8.57
N ASP A 56 -3.04 3.27 9.51
CA ASP A 56 -4.15 3.27 10.47
C ASP A 56 -3.90 4.38 11.50
N LEU A 57 -4.72 5.42 11.44
CA LEU A 57 -4.57 6.62 12.26
C LEU A 57 -5.02 6.39 13.71
N ASP A 58 -5.83 5.36 13.96
CA ASP A 58 -6.35 5.07 15.30
C ASP A 58 -5.36 4.21 16.10
N THR A 59 -4.54 3.40 15.43
CA THR A 59 -3.48 2.60 16.08
C THR A 59 -2.06 3.12 15.85
N GLY A 60 -1.87 3.99 14.86
CA GLY A 60 -0.55 4.46 14.42
C GLY A 60 0.24 3.44 13.59
N ILE A 61 -0.34 2.28 13.27
CA ILE A 61 0.35 1.23 12.50
C ILE A 61 0.38 1.62 11.02
N ARG A 62 1.57 1.51 10.40
CA ARG A 62 1.78 1.78 8.97
C ARG A 62 2.07 0.49 8.22
N TRP A 63 1.32 0.28 7.15
CA TRP A 63 1.46 -0.82 6.21
C TRP A 63 2.07 -0.29 4.91
N MET A 64 3.23 -0.83 4.55
CA MET A 64 3.93 -0.45 3.34
C MET A 64 4.65 -1.64 2.73
N ASN A 65 4.73 -1.66 1.40
CA ASN A 65 5.58 -2.60 0.67
C ASN A 65 7.07 -2.23 0.87
N HIS A 66 7.95 -3.23 0.78
CA HIS A 66 9.41 -3.05 0.87
C HIS A 66 9.96 -1.94 -0.04
N VAL A 67 9.39 -1.78 -1.23
CA VAL A 67 9.82 -0.78 -2.23
C VAL A 67 9.70 0.67 -1.72
N HIS A 68 8.88 0.88 -0.69
CA HIS A 68 8.72 2.15 0.02
C HIS A 68 9.70 2.32 1.17
N ALA A 69 10.33 1.25 1.64
CA ALA A 69 11.35 1.29 2.67
C ALA A 69 12.77 1.35 2.08
N SER A 70 13.01 0.70 0.94
CA SER A 70 14.33 0.55 0.33
C SER A 70 14.23 0.56 -1.21
N PRO A 71 15.20 1.17 -1.92
CA PRO A 71 15.32 1.03 -3.37
C PRO A 71 16.06 -0.26 -3.79
N PHE A 72 16.62 -1.02 -2.85
CA PHE A 72 17.37 -2.26 -3.08
C PHE A 72 16.56 -3.48 -2.65
N ASP A 73 17.01 -4.67 -3.07
CA ASP A 73 16.37 -5.95 -2.73
C ASP A 73 16.25 -6.18 -1.22
N ASN A 74 15.29 -7.05 -0.91
CA ASN A 74 14.92 -7.43 0.44
C ASN A 74 15.97 -8.39 1.03
N GLY A 75 17.16 -7.87 1.35
CA GLY A 75 18.34 -8.63 1.84
C GLY A 75 18.20 -9.28 3.23
N GLY A 76 16.98 -9.37 3.75
CA GLY A 76 16.67 -10.06 5.00
C GLY A 76 16.44 -11.55 4.76
N ASN A 77 16.79 -12.39 5.74
CA ASN A 77 16.53 -13.82 5.70
C ASN A 77 15.68 -14.23 6.89
N SER A 78 15.33 -15.52 6.97
CA SER A 78 14.49 -16.09 8.04
C SER A 78 15.03 -15.88 9.47
N PHE A 79 16.29 -15.46 9.63
CA PHE A 79 16.97 -15.30 10.92
C PHE A 79 17.28 -13.84 11.27
N THR A 80 17.11 -12.91 10.34
CA THR A 80 17.42 -11.48 10.58
C THR A 80 16.39 -10.61 9.90
N ALA A 81 15.57 -9.95 10.73
CA ALA A 81 14.59 -8.99 10.26
C ALA A 81 15.29 -7.77 9.64
N ASN A 82 14.70 -7.24 8.55
CA ASN A 82 15.13 -6.00 7.95
C ASN A 82 14.90 -4.82 8.90
N LYS A 83 15.81 -3.84 8.86
CA LYS A 83 15.60 -2.55 9.53
C LYS A 83 14.69 -1.69 8.66
N TYR A 84 13.39 -1.69 8.94
CA TYR A 84 12.45 -0.82 8.23
C TYR A 84 12.28 0.53 8.94
N PRO A 85 12.31 1.64 8.19
CA PRO A 85 12.00 2.95 8.74
C PRO A 85 10.52 3.03 9.10
N LEU A 86 10.19 3.91 10.05
CA LEU A 86 8.79 4.18 10.37
C LEU A 86 8.09 4.91 9.23
N VAL A 87 8.81 5.70 8.43
CA VAL A 87 8.25 6.48 7.30
C VAL A 87 8.75 5.94 5.96
N PRO A 88 7.97 6.06 4.87
CA PRO A 88 8.45 5.75 3.54
C PRO A 88 9.70 6.57 3.17
N ARG A 89 10.57 6.01 2.34
CA ARG A 89 11.72 6.73 1.77
C ARG A 89 11.22 7.95 0.98
N THR A 90 11.90 9.07 1.15
CA THR A 90 11.51 10.35 0.53
C THR A 90 12.24 10.61 -0.78
N SER A 91 13.37 9.95 -1.04
CA SER A 91 14.13 10.11 -2.26
C SER A 91 13.62 9.18 -3.37
N GLY A 92 13.38 9.75 -4.56
CA GLY A 92 13.00 9.01 -5.76
C GLY A 92 11.59 8.43 -5.74
N LEU A 93 10.71 8.90 -4.84
CA LEU A 93 9.29 8.59 -4.81
C LEU A 93 8.48 9.88 -4.91
N GLU A 94 7.62 9.97 -5.91
CA GLU A 94 6.70 11.09 -6.08
C GLU A 94 5.31 10.67 -5.62
N ILE A 95 4.72 11.46 -4.72
CA ILE A 95 3.36 11.22 -4.22
C ILE A 95 2.40 11.78 -5.27
N GLU A 96 1.55 10.91 -5.80
CA GLU A 96 0.44 11.31 -6.68
C GLU A 96 -0.68 11.93 -5.85
N ARG A 97 -1.03 11.26 -4.74
CA ARG A 97 -2.16 11.64 -3.91
C ARG A 97 -2.00 11.15 -2.48
N THR A 98 -2.46 11.98 -1.55
CA THR A 98 -2.73 11.57 -0.17
C THR A 98 -4.19 11.86 0.15
N TRP A 99 -4.89 10.92 0.77
CA TRP A 99 -6.27 11.11 1.19
C TRP A 99 -6.61 10.28 2.42
N ARG A 100 -7.70 10.64 3.09
CA ARG A 100 -8.16 9.99 4.33
C ARG A 100 -9.55 9.42 4.15
N GLY A 101 -9.86 8.43 4.96
CA GLY A 101 -11.16 7.79 4.94
C GLY A 101 -11.37 6.87 6.13
N ARG A 102 -12.54 6.23 6.18
CA ARG A 102 -12.86 5.18 7.14
C ARG A 102 -12.97 3.83 6.46
N VAL A 103 -12.42 2.81 7.11
CA VAL A 103 -12.56 1.42 6.65
C VAL A 103 -14.02 0.99 6.83
N THR A 104 -14.65 0.55 5.75
CA THR A 104 -16.02 0.00 5.76
C THR A 104 -16.02 -1.51 5.59
N ALA A 105 -14.98 -2.09 5.00
CA ALA A 105 -14.77 -3.53 4.95
C ALA A 105 -13.28 -3.87 4.82
N CYS A 106 -12.86 -5.00 5.41
CA CYS A 106 -11.51 -5.54 5.28
C CYS A 106 -11.60 -7.06 5.09
N THR A 107 -11.11 -7.56 3.97
CA THR A 107 -11.02 -9.00 3.69
C THR A 107 -9.57 -9.41 3.57
N LEU A 108 -9.16 -10.40 4.37
CA LEU A 108 -7.84 -11.03 4.30
C LEU A 108 -7.99 -12.41 3.69
N VAL A 109 -7.23 -12.70 2.65
CA VAL A 109 -7.23 -14.00 1.98
C VAL A 109 -5.82 -14.53 1.92
N PHE A 110 -5.61 -15.74 2.42
CA PHE A 110 -4.43 -16.52 2.10
C PHE A 110 -4.67 -17.24 0.77
N VAL A 111 -3.82 -17.00 -0.22
CA VAL A 111 -3.96 -17.64 -1.53
C VAL A 111 -2.98 -18.82 -1.60
N GLU A 112 -3.53 -20.03 -1.63
CA GLU A 112 -2.74 -21.25 -1.81
C GLU A 112 -1.89 -21.14 -3.09
N GLY A 113 -0.57 -21.29 -2.95
CA GLY A 113 0.40 -21.18 -4.05
C GLY A 113 1.11 -19.82 -4.20
N LEU A 114 0.70 -18.75 -3.52
CA LEU A 114 1.39 -17.45 -3.57
C LEU A 114 2.26 -17.13 -2.34
N SER A 115 2.22 -17.98 -1.30
CA SER A 115 2.99 -17.83 -0.05
C SER A 115 2.81 -16.49 0.68
N THR A 116 1.86 -15.66 0.26
CA THR A 116 1.55 -14.34 0.83
C THR A 116 0.06 -14.21 1.12
N GLN A 117 -0.27 -13.43 2.15
CA GLN A 117 -1.64 -13.01 2.43
C GLN A 117 -1.94 -11.73 1.65
N HIS A 118 -3.14 -11.63 1.08
CA HIS A 118 -3.65 -10.46 0.38
C HIS A 118 -4.78 -9.80 1.14
N THR A 119 -4.90 -8.49 0.99
CA THR A 119 -5.97 -7.71 1.61
C THR A 119 -6.78 -6.99 0.54
N THR A 120 -8.11 -7.08 0.63
CA THR A 120 -9.03 -6.14 -0.02
C THR A 120 -9.61 -5.22 1.04
N LEU A 121 -9.27 -3.94 0.96
CA LEU A 121 -9.71 -2.91 1.91
C LEU A 121 -10.68 -1.96 1.21
N VAL A 122 -11.86 -1.76 1.76
CA VAL A 122 -12.84 -0.78 1.26
C VAL A 122 -12.85 0.42 2.20
N VAL A 123 -12.67 1.61 1.64
CA VAL A 123 -12.54 2.86 2.40
C VAL A 123 -13.51 3.90 1.86
N ALA A 124 -14.35 4.45 2.74
CA ALA A 124 -15.18 5.61 2.44
C ALA A 124 -14.34 6.89 2.67
N PRO A 125 -14.11 7.74 1.64
CA PRO A 125 -13.35 8.97 1.82
C PRO A 125 -14.00 9.94 2.83
N GLU A 126 -13.17 10.64 3.59
CA GLU A 126 -13.57 11.73 4.50
C GLU A 126 -13.56 13.10 3.81
#